data_AF-A0A7C0UCA0-F1
#
_entry.id   AF-A0A7C0UCA0-F1
#
_cell.length_a   1.000
_cell.length_b   1.000
_cell.length_c   1.000
_cell.angle_alpha   90.00
_cell.angle_beta   90.00
_cell.angle_gamma   90.00
#
_symmetry.space_group_name_H-M   'P 1'
#
loop_
_entity.id
_entity.type
_entity.pdbx_description
1 polymer ?
#
loop_
_entity_poly.entity_id
_entity_poly.type
_entity_poly.pdbx_seq_one_letter_code
_entity_poly.pdbx_strand_id
1 'polypeptide(L)'
;DNPVLSKKARKAISDWNNIVFVSAAVIWEIRIKQALGKLTIPANFRKVLAQQPFEMLDITIDHADAIKDLPFHHRDLFDRLLVAQAKVEGLTLVTHDLHLKKYRVAILEAR
;
A
#
# COMPACT_ATOMS: atom_id res chain seq x y z
N ASP A 1 1.88 -15.18 8.15
CA ASP A 1 1.96 -15.44 6.70
C ASP A 1 0.60 -15.53 6.04
N ASN A 2 0.40 -14.74 4.99
CA ASN A 2 -0.77 -14.87 4.11
C ASN A 2 -0.41 -15.80 2.93
N PRO A 3 -1.14 -16.92 2.73
CA PRO A 3 -0.81 -17.92 1.72
C PRO A 3 -0.91 -17.40 0.29
N VAL A 4 -1.63 -16.30 0.06
CA VAL A 4 -1.91 -15.77 -1.28
C VAL A 4 -0.85 -14.77 -1.75
N LEU A 5 0.17 -14.45 -0.92
CA LEU A 5 1.25 -13.56 -1.33
C LEU A 5 2.22 -14.28 -2.28
N SER A 6 2.47 -13.70 -3.46
CA SER A 6 3.39 -14.24 -4.48
C SER A 6 4.78 -14.48 -3.90
N LYS A 7 5.49 -15.49 -4.42
CA LYS A 7 6.87 -15.80 -3.96
C LYS A 7 7.81 -14.60 -4.14
N LYS A 8 7.61 -13.82 -5.21
CA LYS A 8 8.42 -12.64 -5.52
C LYS A 8 8.15 -11.51 -4.54
N ALA A 9 6.88 -11.22 -4.24
CA ALA A 9 6.51 -10.20 -3.25
C ALA A 9 6.99 -10.59 -1.85
N ARG A 10 6.81 -11.87 -1.46
CA ARG A 10 7.31 -12.39 -0.18
C ARG A 10 8.81 -12.20 -0.05
N LYS A 11 9.58 -12.63 -1.07
CA LYS A 11 11.04 -12.47 -1.07
C LYS A 11 11.43 -11.00 -0.93
N ALA A 12 10.82 -10.10 -1.69
CA ALA A 12 11.14 -8.67 -1.64
C ALA A 12 10.85 -8.06 -0.26
N ILE A 13 9.72 -8.40 0.36
CA ILE A 13 9.33 -7.89 1.67
C ILE A 13 10.24 -8.43 2.79
N SER A 14 10.70 -9.68 2.68
CA SER A 14 11.60 -10.31 3.67
C SER A 14 13.08 -10.00 3.47
N ASP A 15 13.46 -9.37 2.35
CA ASP A 15 14.84 -9.05 2.03
C ASP A 15 15.26 -7.77 2.76
N TRP A 16 16.22 -7.91 3.68
CA TRP A 16 16.74 -6.82 4.50
C TRP A 16 17.41 -5.69 3.71
N ASN A 17 17.75 -5.92 2.44
CA ASN A 17 18.26 -4.86 1.57
C ASN A 17 17.17 -3.93 1.04
N ASN A 18 15.89 -4.28 1.23
CA ASN A 18 14.76 -3.44 0.84
C ASN A 18 14.20 -2.72 2.05
N ILE A 19 13.92 -1.42 1.89
CA ILE A 19 13.11 -0.67 2.82
C ILE A 19 11.65 -0.86 2.41
N VAL A 20 10.83 -1.35 3.34
CA VAL A 20 9.41 -1.61 3.10
C VAL A 20 8.58 -0.54 3.77
N PHE A 21 7.88 0.25 2.97
CA PHE A 21 6.98 1.29 3.46
C PHE A 21 5.55 0.77 3.60
N VAL A 22 4.86 1.20 4.65
CA VAL A 22 3.41 1.02 4.84
C VAL A 22 2.76 2.38 4.93
N SER A 23 1.97 2.72 3.89
CA SER A 23 1.23 3.96 3.85
C SER A 23 0.16 4.05 4.95
N ALA A 24 0.01 5.21 5.55
CA ALA A 24 -1.12 5.54 6.43
C ALA A 24 -2.48 5.31 5.74
N ALA A 25 -2.57 5.42 4.41
CA ALA A 25 -3.78 5.14 3.64
C ALA A 25 -4.21 3.66 3.75
N VAL A 26 -3.24 2.73 3.77
CA VAL A 26 -3.53 1.30 3.95
C VAL A 26 -4.09 1.04 5.35
N ILE A 27 -3.52 1.69 6.36
CA ILE A 27 -4.03 1.58 7.74
C ILE A 27 -5.45 2.15 7.84
N TRP A 28 -5.71 3.28 7.17
CA TRP A 28 -7.04 3.88 7.10
C TRP A 28 -8.04 2.93 6.44
N GLU A 29 -7.70 2.34 5.29
CA GLU A 29 -8.55 1.39 4.58
C GLU A 29 -8.87 0.15 5.45
N ILE A 30 -7.86 -0.39 6.16
CA ILE A 30 -8.04 -1.50 7.11
C ILE A 30 -9.07 -1.15 8.18
N ARG A 31 -9.00 0.06 8.76
CA ARG A 31 -9.93 0.49 9.81
C ARG A 31 -11.36 0.71 9.29
N ILE A 32 -11.51 1.23 8.08
CA ILE A 32 -12.84 1.31 7.43
C ILE A 32 -13.41 -0.09 7.21
N LYS A 33 -12.62 -1.01 6.67
CA LYS A 33 -13.06 -2.40 6.46
C LYS A 33 -13.42 -3.09 7.78
N GLN A 34 -12.69 -2.81 8.86
CA GLN A 34 -13.04 -3.29 10.20
C GLN A 34 -14.38 -2.74 10.68
N ALA A 35 -14.60 -1.43 10.59
CA ALA A 35 -15.85 -0.79 11.01
C ALA A 35 -17.06 -1.29 10.21
N LEU A 36 -16.85 -1.63 8.93
CA LEU A 36 -17.88 -2.22 8.06
C LEU A 36 -18.08 -3.72 8.27
N GLY A 37 -17.37 -4.36 9.21
CA GLY A 37 -17.45 -5.80 9.46
C GLY A 37 -16.86 -6.68 8.34
N LYS A 38 -16.15 -6.08 7.38
CA LYS A 38 -15.53 -6.77 6.23
C LYS A 38 -14.16 -7.37 6.55
N LEU A 39 -13.56 -6.96 7.66
CA LEU A 39 -12.24 -7.42 8.09
C LEU A 39 -12.16 -7.51 9.62
N THR A 40 -11.83 -8.69 10.12
CA THR A 40 -11.52 -8.86 11.55
C THR A 40 -10.02 -8.67 11.76
N ILE A 41 -9.64 -7.73 12.62
CA ILE A 41 -8.24 -7.53 13.02
C ILE A 41 -8.06 -7.72 14.53
N PRO A 42 -6.90 -8.21 14.98
CA PRO A 42 -6.61 -8.38 16.40
C PRO A 42 -6.68 -7.06 17.18
N ALA A 43 -7.11 -7.12 18.44
CA ALA A 43 -7.16 -5.94 19.31
C ALA A 43 -5.78 -5.27 19.48
N ASN A 44 -4.70 -6.06 19.42
CA ASN A 44 -3.32 -5.61 19.52
C ASN A 44 -2.69 -5.21 18.17
N PHE A 45 -3.47 -5.00 17.11
CA PHE A 45 -2.97 -4.73 15.75
C PHE A 45 -1.88 -3.65 15.69
N ARG A 46 -2.05 -2.52 16.40
CA ARG A 46 -1.06 -1.44 16.44
C ARG A 46 0.28 -1.89 17.02
N LYS A 47 0.26 -2.72 18.06
CA LYS A 47 1.46 -3.27 18.69
C LYS A 47 2.18 -4.25 17.75
N VAL A 48 1.42 -5.11 17.07
CA VAL A 48 1.97 -6.06 16.08
C VAL A 48 2.60 -5.32 14.92
N LEU A 49 1.94 -4.28 14.40
CA LEU A 49 2.46 -3.46 13.30
C LEU A 49 3.77 -2.77 13.68
N ALA A 50 3.84 -2.19 14.88
CA ALA A 50 5.05 -1.52 15.38
C ALA A 50 6.24 -2.47 15.63
N GLN A 51 6.02 -3.78 15.65
CA GLN A 51 7.07 -4.79 15.77
C GLN A 51 7.58 -5.29 14.40
N GLN A 52 6.95 -4.86 13.30
CA GLN A 52 7.42 -5.20 11.97
C GLN A 52 8.52 -4.23 11.52
N PRO A 53 9.48 -4.68 10.69
CA PRO A 53 10.52 -3.83 10.12
C PRO A 53 9.98 -2.99 8.95
N PHE A 54 8.85 -2.31 9.17
CA PHE A 54 8.20 -1.45 8.18
C PHE A 54 8.35 0.01 8.57
N GLU A 55 8.65 0.83 7.57
CA GLU A 55 8.64 2.28 7.70
C GLU A 55 7.22 2.80 7.44
N MET A 56 6.68 3.60 8.35
CA MET A 56 5.36 4.20 8.13
C MET A 56 5.49 5.38 7.18
N LEU A 57 4.71 5.38 6.09
CA LEU A 57 4.69 6.48 5.13
C LEU A 57 3.47 7.37 5.39
N ASP A 58 3.75 8.58 5.86
CA ASP A 58 2.74 9.62 6.06
C ASP A 58 2.12 10.07 4.74
N ILE A 59 0.90 10.61 4.80
CA ILE A 59 0.27 11.25 3.65
C ILE A 59 0.56 12.75 3.75
N THR A 60 1.26 13.29 2.75
CA THR A 60 1.63 14.70 2.67
C THR A 60 0.72 15.48 1.73
N ILE A 61 0.86 16.81 1.73
CA ILE A 61 0.17 17.67 0.76
C ILE A 61 0.63 17.32 -0.66
N ASP A 62 1.91 17.04 -0.88
CA ASP A 62 2.45 16.69 -2.20
C ASP A 62 1.83 15.39 -2.73
N HIS A 63 1.59 14.41 -1.85
CA HIS A 63 0.88 13.18 -2.23
C HIS A 63 -0.56 13.47 -2.68
N ALA A 64 -1.25 14.37 -1.98
CA ALA A 64 -2.62 14.74 -2.32
C ALA A 64 -2.69 15.58 -3.61
N ASP A 65 -1.78 16.54 -3.79
CA ASP A 65 -1.72 17.40 -4.98
C ASP A 65 -1.40 16.60 -6.24
N ALA A 66 -0.50 15.61 -6.16
CA ALA A 66 -0.14 14.73 -7.28
C ALA A 66 -1.32 13.92 -7.86
N ILE A 67 -2.45 13.80 -7.14
CA ILE A 67 -3.66 13.13 -7.65
C ILE A 67 -4.24 13.87 -8.87
N LYS A 68 -4.07 15.20 -8.96
CA LYS A 68 -4.59 16.01 -10.08
C LYS A 68 -4.06 15.56 -11.44
N ASP A 69 -2.84 15.01 -11.46
CA ASP A 69 -2.14 14.57 -12.66
C ASP A 69 -2.40 13.10 -12.99
N LEU A 70 -3.17 12.39 -12.15
CA LEU A 70 -3.51 11.00 -12.38
C LEU A 70 -4.73 10.87 -13.31
N PRO A 71 -4.61 10.17 -14.47
CA PRO A 71 -5.74 9.90 -15.34
C PRO A 71 -6.82 9.10 -14.61
N PHE A 72 -8.09 9.27 -14.99
CA PHE A 72 -9.18 8.59 -14.29
C PHE A 72 -9.30 7.12 -14.69
N HIS A 73 -8.51 6.24 -14.05
CA HIS A 73 -8.56 4.79 -14.28
C HIS A 73 -9.24 4.02 -13.14
N HIS A 74 -9.25 4.56 -11.92
CA HIS A 74 -9.84 3.93 -10.73
C HIS A 74 -10.80 4.89 -10.04
N ARG A 75 -11.86 4.34 -9.45
CA ARG A 75 -12.81 5.10 -8.61
C ARG A 75 -12.39 5.13 -7.15
N ASP A 76 -11.62 4.14 -6.70
CA ASP A 76 -11.17 4.05 -5.32
C ASP A 76 -10.13 5.15 -5.03
N LEU A 77 -10.39 5.94 -3.99
CA LEU A 77 -9.54 7.07 -3.60
C LEU A 77 -8.23 6.59 -2.95
N PHE A 78 -8.25 5.44 -2.25
CA PHE A 78 -7.06 4.87 -1.64
C PHE A 78 -6.09 4.33 -2.68
N ASP A 79 -6.59 3.65 -3.71
CA ASP A 79 -5.74 3.18 -4.83
C ASP A 79 -5.05 4.35 -5.53
N ARG A 80 -5.81 5.42 -5.80
CA ARG A 80 -5.25 6.63 -6.44
C ARG A 80 -4.23 7.32 -5.54
N LEU A 81 -4.47 7.40 -4.24
CA LEU A 81 -3.53 7.98 -3.28
C LEU A 81 -2.25 7.14 -3.18
N LEU A 82 -2.35 5.81 -3.15
CA LEU A 82 -1.18 4.92 -3.13
C LEU A 82 -0.34 5.04 -4.41
N VAL A 83 -0.98 5.20 -5.56
CA VAL A 83 -0.28 5.52 -6.82
C VAL A 83 0.42 6.87 -6.73
N ALA A 84 -0.25 7.89 -6.18
CA ALA A 84 0.35 9.22 -6.02
C ALA A 84 1.58 9.17 -5.11
N GLN A 85 1.48 8.51 -3.94
CA GLN A 85 2.61 8.29 -3.04
C GLN A 85 3.76 7.56 -3.73
N ALA A 86 3.47 6.46 -4.43
CA ALA A 86 4.50 5.70 -5.13
C ALA A 86 5.20 6.53 -6.23
N LYS A 87 4.48 7.44 -6.90
CA LYS A 87 5.09 8.35 -7.87
C LYS A 87 5.94 9.44 -7.23
N VAL A 88 5.43 10.10 -6.19
CA VAL A 88 6.12 11.20 -5.51
C VAL A 88 7.39 10.70 -4.83
N GLU A 89 7.32 9.54 -4.17
CA GLU A 89 8.44 8.97 -3.42
C GLU A 89 9.34 8.06 -4.28
N GLY A 90 9.01 7.84 -5.56
CA GLY A 90 9.77 6.93 -6.44
C GLY A 90 9.75 5.46 -5.98
N LEU A 91 8.67 5.02 -5.35
CA LEU A 91 8.54 3.67 -4.78
C LEU A 91 7.95 2.66 -5.77
N THR A 92 8.24 1.37 -5.53
CA THR A 92 7.55 0.27 -6.19
C THR A 92 6.32 -0.14 -5.38
N LEU A 93 5.15 -0.12 -6.02
CA LEU A 93 3.89 -0.49 -5.37
C LEU A 93 3.69 -2.00 -5.38
N VAL A 94 3.52 -2.60 -4.19
CA VAL A 94 3.16 -4.01 -4.05
C VAL A 94 1.64 -4.15 -4.05
N THR A 95 1.06 -4.74 -5.09
CA THR A 95 -0.39 -4.83 -5.25
C THR A 95 -0.81 -6.06 -6.04
N HIS A 96 -2.05 -6.52 -5.81
CA HIS A 96 -2.70 -7.55 -6.62
C HIS A 96 -3.49 -6.95 -7.80
N ASP A 97 -3.74 -5.64 -7.80
CA ASP A 97 -4.42 -4.99 -8.90
C ASP A 97 -3.41 -4.48 -9.95
N LEU A 98 -3.27 -5.26 -11.03
CA LEU A 98 -2.38 -4.91 -12.12
C LEU A 98 -2.91 -3.77 -13.00
N HIS A 99 -4.18 -3.34 -12.86
CA HIS A 99 -4.70 -2.18 -13.61
C HIS A 99 -4.00 -0.88 -13.19
N LEU A 100 -3.42 -0.86 -11.98
CA LEU A 100 -2.60 0.25 -11.51
C LEU A 100 -1.36 0.49 -12.40
N LYS A 101 -0.91 -0.50 -13.19
CA LYS A 101 0.15 -0.32 -14.20
C LYS A 101 -0.19 0.76 -15.23
N LYS A 102 -1.49 1.04 -15.48
CA LYS A 102 -1.93 2.10 -16.41
C LYS A 102 -1.46 3.49 -15.97
N TYR A 103 -1.18 3.69 -14.67
CA TYR A 103 -0.61 4.92 -14.16
C TYR A 103 0.90 5.06 -14.41
N ARG A 104 1.56 4.07 -15.01
CA ARG A 104 3.02 4.04 -15.25
C ARG A 104 3.85 4.12 -13.97
N VAL A 105 3.38 3.47 -12.91
CA VAL A 105 4.13 3.27 -11.66
C VAL A 105 4.81 1.90 -11.67
N ALA A 106 5.96 1.77 -11.01
CA ALA A 106 6.60 0.48 -10.82
C ALA A 106 5.71 -0.42 -9.95
N ILE A 107 5.45 -1.64 -10.40
CA ILE A 107 4.59 -2.60 -9.68
C ILE A 107 5.34 -3.91 -9.43
N LEU A 108 5.23 -4.37 -8.19
CA LEU A 108 5.51 -5.73 -7.79
C LEU A 108 4.20 -6.46 -7.52
N GLU A 109 3.93 -7.51 -8.29
CA GLU A 109 2.68 -8.26 -8.18
C GLU A 109 2.62 -9.05 -6.87
N ALA A 110 1.56 -8.80 -6.09
CA ALA A 110 1.36 -9.40 -4.79
C ALA A 110 0.77 -10.82 -4.87
N ARG A 111 0.23 -11.25 -6.02
CA ARG A 111 -0.34 -12.60 -6.22
C ARG A 111 0.32 -13.31 -7.39
#